data_AF-A0A3L7UMM8-F1
#
_entry.id   AF-A0A3L7UMM8-F1
#
_cell.length_a   1.000
_cell.length_b   1.000
_cell.length_c   1.000
_cell.angle_alpha   90.00
_cell.angle_beta   90.00
_cell.angle_gamma   90.00
#
_symmetry.space_group_name_H-M   'P 1'
#
loop_
_entity.id
_entity.type
_entity.pdbx_description
1 polymer ?
#
loop_
_entity_poly.entity_id
_entity_poly.type
_entity_poly.pdbx_seq_one_letter_code
_entity_poly.pdbx_strand_id
1 'polypeptide(L)'
;MVAAKKARQKEVAEHEKVVAENTRLKADKIAAEKAAAELAAKQASADKAAVDKAAAASAPTNTLGMEFVKISKGDFQMGSPASEAGRDSDETQVAVSFSEDFELGKTEVTQGQFKKVMGTLPWVGKKQGSDW
;
A
#
# COMPACT_ATOMS: atom_id res chain seq x y z
N MET A 1 45.30 -35.36 36.41
CA MET A 1 44.49 -35.48 35.17
C MET A 1 42.97 -35.26 35.36
N VAL A 2 42.45 -35.13 36.58
CA VAL A 2 40.97 -35.03 36.81
C VAL A 2 40.42 -33.61 36.67
N ALA A 3 41.20 -32.57 37.00
CA ALA A 3 40.75 -31.18 36.97
C ALA A 3 40.45 -30.66 35.55
N ALA A 4 41.28 -31.01 34.55
CA ALA A 4 41.12 -30.57 33.17
C ALA A 4 39.86 -31.14 32.48
N LYS A 5 39.47 -32.37 32.84
CA LYS A 5 38.27 -33.02 32.28
C LYS A 5 36.98 -32.37 32.81
N LYS A 6 36.99 -31.90 34.06
CA LYS A 6 35.86 -31.21 34.70
C LYS A 6 35.66 -29.79 34.16
N ALA A 7 36.74 -29.08 33.82
CA ALA A 7 36.67 -27.76 33.20
C ALA A 7 36.07 -27.80 31.79
N ARG A 8 36.52 -28.72 30.95
CA ARG A 8 35.99 -28.90 29.58
C ARG A 8 34.52 -29.33 29.57
N GLN A 9 34.06 -30.11 30.55
CA GLN A 9 32.63 -30.43 30.70
C GLN A 9 31.79 -29.20 31.08
N LYS A 10 32.33 -28.27 31.88
CA LYS A 10 31.63 -27.06 32.28
C LYS A 10 31.45 -26.10 31.10
N GLU A 11 32.48 -25.91 30.28
CA GLU A 11 32.41 -25.07 29.06
C GLU A 11 31.43 -25.65 28.03
N VAL A 12 31.41 -26.97 27.83
CA VAL A 12 30.46 -27.62 26.91
C VAL A 12 29.02 -27.42 27.40
N ALA A 13 28.76 -27.59 28.70
CA ALA A 13 27.44 -27.38 29.28
C ALA A 13 26.98 -25.90 29.22
N GLU A 14 27.90 -24.95 29.28
CA GLU A 14 27.62 -23.52 29.13
C GLU A 14 27.30 -23.15 27.67
N HIS A 15 28.07 -23.71 26.72
CA HIS A 15 27.82 -23.54 25.30
C HIS A 15 26.46 -24.12 24.87
N GLU A 16 26.08 -25.29 25.39
CA GLU A 16 24.76 -25.89 25.13
C GLU A 16 23.61 -25.01 25.64
N LYS A 17 23.77 -24.35 26.80
CA LYS A 17 22.77 -23.40 27.32
C LYS A 17 22.64 -22.17 26.43
N VAL A 18 23.77 -21.60 25.99
CA VAL A 18 23.80 -20.44 25.10
C VAL A 18 23.19 -20.77 23.73
N VAL A 19 23.41 -21.97 23.21
CA VAL A 19 22.79 -22.43 21.96
C VAL A 19 21.28 -22.61 22.13
N ALA A 20 20.82 -23.15 23.25
CA ALA A 20 19.39 -23.29 23.54
C ALA A 20 18.69 -21.92 23.66
N GLU A 21 19.32 -20.96 24.33
CA GLU A 21 18.82 -19.59 24.47
C GLU A 21 18.74 -18.85 23.11
N ASN A 22 19.78 -18.94 22.29
CA ASN A 22 19.78 -18.35 20.96
C ASN A 22 18.74 -18.98 20.03
N THR A 23 18.47 -20.27 20.20
CA THR A 23 17.42 -20.95 19.42
C THR A 23 16.03 -20.45 19.82
N ARG A 24 15.82 -20.20 21.11
CA ARG A 24 14.58 -19.58 21.63
C ARG A 24 14.42 -18.14 21.13
N LEU A 25 15.46 -17.32 21.21
CA LEU A 25 15.43 -15.93 20.74
C LEU A 25 15.16 -15.83 19.22
N LYS A 26 15.72 -16.77 18.43
CA LYS A 26 15.43 -16.87 17.00
C LYS A 26 13.97 -17.26 16.74
N ALA A 27 13.43 -18.20 17.50
CA ALA A 27 12.02 -18.59 17.39
C ALA A 27 11.07 -17.43 17.74
N ASP A 28 11.38 -16.67 18.79
CA ASP A 28 10.57 -15.52 19.23
C ASP A 28 10.60 -14.38 18.19
N LYS A 29 11.77 -14.11 17.57
CA LYS A 29 11.90 -13.13 16.47
C LYS A 29 11.10 -13.54 15.22
N ILE A 30 11.16 -14.82 14.86
CA ILE A 30 10.39 -15.38 13.74
C ILE A 30 8.89 -15.28 14.03
N ALA A 31 8.47 -15.55 15.27
CA ALA A 31 7.07 -15.40 15.68
C ALA A 31 6.61 -13.94 15.61
N ALA A 32 7.45 -12.98 16.01
CA ALA A 32 7.15 -11.55 15.94
C ALA A 32 7.06 -11.04 14.48
N GLU A 33 7.99 -11.42 13.61
CA GLU A 33 7.95 -11.07 12.17
C GLU A 33 6.75 -11.70 11.47
N LYS A 34 6.42 -12.96 11.80
CA LYS A 34 5.24 -13.64 11.27
C LYS A 34 3.94 -13.00 11.76
N ALA A 35 3.88 -12.57 13.01
CA ALA A 35 2.73 -11.85 13.55
C ALA A 35 2.55 -10.47 12.89
N ALA A 36 3.65 -9.74 12.62
CA ALA A 36 3.60 -8.48 11.88
C ALA A 36 3.12 -8.68 10.42
N ALA A 37 3.60 -9.73 9.75
CA ALA A 37 3.15 -10.10 8.41
C ALA A 37 1.67 -10.54 8.39
N GLU A 38 1.20 -11.27 9.40
CA GLU A 38 -0.20 -11.69 9.53
C GLU A 38 -1.13 -10.51 9.83
N LEU A 39 -0.68 -9.52 10.61
CA LEU A 39 -1.43 -8.29 10.86
C LEU A 39 -1.54 -7.42 9.62
N ALA A 40 -0.46 -7.31 8.83
CA ALA A 40 -0.49 -6.66 7.51
C ALA A 40 -1.41 -7.39 6.52
N ALA A 41 -1.43 -8.72 6.51
CA ALA A 41 -2.33 -9.52 5.67
C ALA A 41 -3.80 -9.43 6.11
N LYS A 42 -4.07 -9.34 7.42
CA LYS A 42 -5.41 -9.09 7.96
C LYS A 42 -5.90 -7.68 7.63
N GLN A 43 -5.01 -6.68 7.67
CA GLN A 43 -5.34 -5.32 7.26
C GLN A 43 -5.67 -5.25 5.76
N ALA A 44 -4.84 -5.86 4.91
CA ALA A 44 -5.09 -5.92 3.45
C ALA A 44 -6.39 -6.65 3.08
N SER A 45 -6.79 -7.67 3.84
CA SER A 45 -8.07 -8.37 3.62
C SER A 45 -9.28 -7.60 4.15
N ALA A 46 -9.12 -6.80 5.21
CA ALA A 46 -10.13 -5.86 5.67
C ALA A 46 -10.35 -4.70 4.67
N ASP A 47 -9.26 -4.17 4.10
CA ASP A 47 -9.32 -3.13 3.06
C ASP A 47 -10.00 -3.67 1.79
N LYS A 48 -9.69 -4.89 1.37
CA LYS A 48 -10.38 -5.55 0.25
C LYS A 48 -11.89 -5.75 0.53
N ALA A 49 -12.26 -6.16 1.75
CA ALA A 49 -13.66 -6.31 2.13
C ALA A 49 -14.42 -4.97 2.20
N ALA A 50 -13.73 -3.88 2.55
CA ALA A 50 -14.29 -2.54 2.49
C ALA A 50 -14.48 -2.04 1.04
N VAL A 51 -13.52 -2.34 0.15
CA VAL A 51 -13.60 -2.04 -1.29
C VAL A 51 -14.78 -2.79 -1.94
N ASP A 52 -14.95 -4.08 -1.63
CA ASP A 52 -16.04 -4.89 -2.17
C ASP A 52 -17.42 -4.39 -1.66
N LYS A 53 -17.50 -3.84 -0.44
CA LYS A 53 -18.72 -3.25 0.13
C LYS A 53 -19.03 -1.85 -0.43
N ALA A 54 -18.02 -1.06 -0.79
CA ALA A 54 -18.19 0.23 -1.46
C ALA A 54 -18.64 0.07 -2.93
N ALA A 55 -18.20 -0.99 -3.61
CA ALA A 55 -18.58 -1.30 -5.00
C ALA A 55 -20.06 -1.75 -5.16
N ALA A 56 -20.71 -2.20 -4.08
CA ALA A 56 -22.09 -2.71 -4.10
C ALA A 56 -23.17 -1.61 -3.94
N ALA A 57 -22.79 -0.37 -3.64
CA ALA A 57 -23.71 0.77 -3.66
C ALA A 57 -23.79 1.30 -5.10
N SER A 58 -25.00 1.40 -5.66
CA SER A 58 -25.23 1.93 -7.01
C SER A 58 -24.47 3.26 -7.19
N ALA A 59 -23.51 3.28 -8.11
CA ALA A 59 -22.66 4.44 -8.38
C ALA A 59 -23.53 5.68 -8.65
N PRO A 60 -23.36 6.79 -7.92
CA PRO A 60 -24.08 8.02 -8.22
C PRO A 60 -23.81 8.41 -9.68
N THR A 61 -24.88 8.78 -10.39
CA THR A 61 -24.80 9.23 -11.78
C THR A 61 -25.29 10.66 -11.90
N ASN A 62 -24.55 11.49 -12.65
CA ASN A 62 -24.99 12.85 -12.95
C ASN A 62 -25.85 12.90 -14.23
N THR A 63 -26.38 14.08 -14.56
CA THR A 63 -27.20 14.32 -15.76
C THR A 63 -26.46 14.09 -17.09
N LEU A 64 -25.13 13.99 -17.06
CA LEU A 64 -24.30 13.69 -18.23
C LEU A 64 -24.12 12.17 -18.44
N GLY A 65 -24.57 11.35 -17.49
CA GLY A 65 -24.39 9.90 -17.46
C GLY A 65 -23.01 9.47 -16.96
N MET A 66 -22.33 10.30 -16.16
CA MET A 66 -21.05 9.94 -15.55
C MET A 66 -21.29 9.12 -14.28
N GLU A 67 -20.61 7.98 -14.15
CA GLU A 67 -20.60 7.17 -12.93
C GLU A 67 -19.48 7.61 -11.99
N PHE A 68 -19.78 7.69 -10.70
CA PHE A 68 -18.82 8.05 -9.66
C PHE A 68 -18.68 6.92 -8.64
N VAL A 69 -17.50 6.80 -8.05
CA VAL A 69 -17.22 5.90 -6.93
C VAL A 69 -16.98 6.74 -5.67
N LYS A 70 -17.55 6.31 -4.55
CA LYS A 70 -17.32 6.95 -3.26
C LYS A 70 -15.99 6.48 -2.67
N ILE A 71 -15.06 7.39 -2.46
CA ILE A 71 -13.81 7.18 -1.73
C ILE A 71 -14.04 7.63 -0.29
N SER A 72 -13.88 6.70 0.65
CA SER A 72 -14.02 7.01 2.07
C SER A 72 -12.82 7.81 2.55
N LYS A 73 -13.03 8.66 3.55
CA LYS A 73 -11.93 9.32 4.26
C LYS A 73 -10.91 8.30 4.74
N GLY A 74 -9.64 8.68 4.77
CA GLY A 74 -8.57 7.77 5.15
C GLY A 74 -7.19 8.31 4.85
N ASP A 75 -6.20 7.49 5.18
CA ASP A 75 -4.78 7.79 5.03
C ASP A 75 -4.19 6.91 3.94
N PHE A 76 -3.27 7.46 3.15
CA PHE A 76 -2.49 6.67 2.19
C PHE A 76 -1.09 7.25 1.99
N GLN A 77 -0.18 6.41 1.52
CA GLN A 77 1.16 6.84 1.14
C GLN A 77 1.18 7.15 -0.36
N MET A 78 1.35 8.42 -0.72
CA MET A 78 1.52 8.88 -2.10
C MET A 78 2.99 8.82 -2.52
N GLY A 79 3.28 8.56 -3.80
CA GLY A 79 4.64 8.44 -4.34
C GLY A 79 5.18 7.00 -4.34
N SER A 80 6.38 6.80 -4.89
CA SER A 80 7.00 5.48 -5.06
C SER A 80 8.16 5.26 -4.09
N PRO A 81 8.35 4.05 -3.55
CA PRO A 81 9.49 3.72 -2.70
C PRO A 81 10.82 4.04 -3.37
N ALA A 82 11.82 4.43 -2.57
CA ALA A 82 13.16 4.74 -3.08
C ALA A 82 13.82 3.56 -3.84
N SER A 83 13.38 2.33 -3.56
CA SER A 83 13.86 1.09 -4.20
C SER A 83 13.08 0.68 -5.45
N GLU A 84 12.02 1.40 -5.83
CA GLU A 84 11.23 1.06 -7.02
C GLU A 84 12.01 1.36 -8.30
N ALA A 85 12.12 0.36 -9.18
CA ALA A 85 12.87 0.50 -10.42
C ALA A 85 12.09 1.37 -11.41
N GLY A 86 12.76 2.37 -11.98
CA GLY A 86 12.16 3.26 -12.97
C GLY A 86 11.42 4.47 -12.40
N ARG A 87 11.49 4.72 -11.08
CA ARG A 87 10.95 5.94 -10.49
C ARG A 87 11.71 7.18 -10.94
N ASP A 88 11.00 8.28 -11.07
CA ASP A 88 11.55 9.61 -11.24
C ASP A 88 11.94 10.26 -9.89
N SER A 89 12.75 11.31 -9.96
CA SER A 89 13.33 11.96 -8.77
C SER A 89 12.31 12.69 -7.90
N ASP A 90 11.15 13.05 -8.46
CA ASP A 90 10.06 13.80 -7.82
C ASP A 90 8.98 12.89 -7.20
N GLU A 91 9.10 11.57 -7.31
CA GLU A 91 8.14 10.61 -6.78
C GLU A 91 8.33 10.26 -5.28
N THR A 92 8.90 11.16 -4.48
CA THR A 92 9.18 10.87 -3.05
C THR A 92 7.92 10.51 -2.27
N GLN A 93 8.03 9.53 -1.38
CA GLN A 93 6.88 9.07 -0.58
C GLN A 93 6.42 10.11 0.46
N VAL A 94 5.12 10.46 0.42
CA VAL A 94 4.47 11.41 1.34
C VAL A 94 3.19 10.80 1.93
N ALA A 95 3.01 10.90 3.25
CA ALA A 95 1.78 10.46 3.91
C ALA A 95 0.68 11.53 3.74
N VAL A 96 -0.48 11.13 3.25
CA VAL A 96 -1.61 12.02 2.95
C VAL A 96 -2.86 11.51 3.65
N SER A 97 -3.62 12.44 4.24
CA SER A 97 -4.84 12.16 4.99
C SER A 97 -6.01 12.97 4.42
N PHE A 98 -7.11 12.29 4.09
CA PHE A 98 -8.39 12.93 3.76
C PHE A 98 -9.31 12.88 4.98
N SER A 99 -9.83 14.04 5.40
CA SER A 99 -10.72 14.14 6.57
C SER A 99 -12.19 13.79 6.26
N GLU A 100 -12.58 13.82 4.99
CA GLU A 100 -13.94 13.65 4.51
C GLU A 100 -14.00 12.65 3.36
N ASP A 101 -15.17 12.03 3.21
CA ASP A 101 -15.45 11.18 2.06
C ASP A 101 -15.60 12.07 0.82
N PHE A 102 -15.20 11.57 -0.35
CA PHE A 102 -15.39 12.26 -1.62
C PHE A 102 -15.79 11.29 -2.74
N GLU A 103 -16.23 11.83 -3.87
CA GLU A 103 -16.60 11.04 -5.05
C GLU A 103 -15.57 11.26 -6.17
N LEU A 104 -15.16 10.18 -6.82
CA LEU A 104 -14.24 10.22 -7.96
C LEU A 104 -14.91 9.62 -9.18
N GLY A 105 -14.72 10.23 -10.36
CA GLY A 105 -15.22 9.67 -11.61
C GLY A 105 -14.63 8.27 -11.82
N LYS A 106 -15.50 7.29 -12.09
CA LYS A 106 -15.08 5.89 -12.30
C LYS A 106 -14.18 5.74 -13.53
N THR A 107 -14.35 6.63 -14.50
CA THR A 107 -13.53 6.71 -15.72
C THR A 107 -13.13 8.16 -15.96
N GLU A 108 -12.14 8.34 -16.84
CA GLU A 108 -11.81 9.67 -17.38
C GLU A 108 -13.02 10.31 -18.08
N VAL A 109 -13.00 11.63 -18.18
CA VAL A 109 -14.03 12.40 -18.88
C VAL A 109 -13.96 12.09 -20.37
N THR A 110 -15.05 11.58 -20.92
CA THR A 110 -15.16 11.31 -22.36
C THR A 110 -15.35 12.61 -23.13
N GLN A 111 -14.92 12.63 -24.39
CA GLN A 111 -15.16 13.77 -25.28
C GLN A 111 -16.64 14.08 -25.47
N GLY A 112 -17.51 13.06 -25.43
CA GLY A 112 -18.95 13.24 -25.49
C GLY A 112 -19.48 14.00 -24.27
N GLN A 113 -19.02 13.65 -23.08
CA GLN A 113 -19.35 14.38 -21.85
C GLN A 113 -18.78 15.80 -21.89
N PHE A 114 -17.52 15.98 -22.31
CA PHE A 114 -16.91 17.30 -22.48
C PHE A 114 -17.72 18.17 -23.44
N LYS A 115 -18.10 17.64 -24.60
CA LYS A 115 -18.91 18.35 -25.61
C LYS A 115 -20.28 18.72 -25.08
N LYS A 116 -20.92 17.89 -24.26
CA LYS A 116 -22.21 18.24 -23.63
C LYS A 116 -22.09 19.48 -22.73
N VAL A 117 -20.95 19.66 -22.06
CA VAL A 117 -20.70 20.82 -21.19
C VAL A 117 -20.22 22.03 -21.99
N MET A 118 -19.24 21.84 -22.86
CA MET A 118 -18.51 22.93 -23.52
C MET A 118 -19.09 23.32 -24.88
N GLY A 119 -19.97 22.50 -25.46
CA GLY A 119 -20.52 22.68 -26.82
C GLY A 119 -19.56 22.33 -27.95
N THR A 120 -18.28 22.10 -27.66
CA THR A 120 -17.21 21.85 -28.64
C THR A 120 -16.40 20.60 -28.30
N LEU A 121 -15.59 20.11 -29.24
CA LEU A 121 -14.61 19.06 -28.96
C LEU A 121 -13.31 19.68 -28.41
N PRO A 122 -12.57 19.00 -27.53
CA PRO A 122 -11.44 19.59 -26.78
C PRO A 122 -10.34 20.24 -27.63
N TRP A 123 -10.10 19.75 -28.84
CA TRP A 123 -9.03 20.20 -29.73
C TRP A 123 -9.49 21.08 -30.90
N VAL A 124 -10.80 21.36 -31.02
CA VAL A 124 -11.31 22.20 -32.11
C VAL A 124 -10.79 23.62 -31.93
N GLY A 125 -10.07 24.11 -32.94
CA GLY A 125 -9.49 25.46 -32.95
C GLY A 125 -8.04 25.57 -32.44
N LYS A 126 -7.44 24.48 -31.94
CA LYS A 126 -6.00 24.46 -31.64
C LYS A 126 -5.22 24.01 -32.88
N LYS A 127 -4.27 24.81 -33.36
CA LYS A 127 -3.19 24.30 -34.22
C LYS A 127 -2.37 23.31 -33.38
N GLN A 128 -1.99 22.16 -33.94
CA GLN A 128 -0.99 21.31 -33.28
C GLN A 128 0.26 22.17 -33.08
N GLY A 129 0.58 22.47 -31.83
CA GLY A 129 1.80 23.16 -31.48
C GLY A 129 2.96 22.21 -31.76
N SER A 130 3.80 22.58 -32.73
CA SER A 130 5.09 21.95 -33.03
C SER A 130 6.19 22.39 -32.06
N ASP A 131 5.80 22.77 -30.84
CA ASP A 131 6.69 23.41 -29.87
C ASP A 131 6.65 22.56 -28.59
N TRP A 132 7.46 21.51 -28.58
CA TRP A 132 7.99 20.84 -27.41
C TRP A 132 9.51 20.72 -27.60
#